data_AF-A0A2V2YTZ4-F1
#
_entry.id   AF-A0A2V2YTZ4-F1
#
_cell.length_a   1.000
_cell.length_b   1.000
_cell.length_c   1.000
_cell.angle_alpha   90.00
_cell.angle_beta   90.00
_cell.angle_gamma   90.00
#
_symmetry.space_group_name_H-M   'P 1'
#
loop_
_entity.id
_entity.type
_entity.pdbx_description
1 polymer ?
#
loop_
_entity_poly.entity_id
_entity_poly.type
_entity_poly.pdbx_seq_one_letter_code
_entity_poly.pdbx_strand_id
1 'polypeptide(L)'
;MWKFIEPGYYVTLESCLEAACDGEKIIDEIVQHYLTEGKERSERTHRWIVIDTHYLSMNGEAHLRFRRKMQTYRVRGFDIDETF
;
A
#
# COMPACT_ATOMS: atom_id res chain seq x y z
N MET A 1 -4.12 9.68 -1.97
CA MET A 1 -2.67 10.00 -1.98
C MET A 1 -1.99 9.28 -0.82
N TRP A 2 -0.72 8.88 -0.94
CA TRP A 2 0.04 8.18 0.12
C TRP A 2 1.38 8.88 0.40
N LYS A 3 2.02 8.54 1.52
CA LYS A 3 3.31 9.06 1.97
C LYS A 3 4.20 7.95 2.49
N PHE A 4 5.44 7.97 2.04
CA PHE A 4 6.52 7.18 2.63
C PHE A 4 6.98 7.82 3.94
N ILE A 5 7.09 7.01 5.00
CA ILE A 5 7.57 7.46 6.31
C ILE A 5 8.97 6.90 6.58
N GLU A 6 9.10 5.58 6.50
CA GLU A 6 10.34 4.84 6.71
C GLU A 6 10.28 3.49 5.97
N PRO A 7 11.40 2.75 5.81
CA PRO A 7 11.43 1.50 5.05
C PRO A 7 10.34 0.52 5.48
N GLY A 8 9.42 0.22 4.56
CA GLY A 8 8.29 -0.68 4.82
C GLY A 8 7.08 -0.03 5.49
N TYR A 9 7.13 1.23 5.93
CA TYR A 9 5.99 1.91 6.55
C TYR A 9 5.45 3.05 5.67
N TYR A 10 4.17 2.94 5.32
CA TYR A 10 3.46 3.88 4.45
C TYR A 10 2.19 4.35 5.13
N VAL A 11 1.91 5.65 5.00
CA VAL A 11 0.67 6.26 5.51
C VAL A 11 -0.13 6.79 4.34
N THR A 12 -1.42 6.53 4.34
CA THR A 12 -2.37 7.13 3.41
C THR A 12 -2.72 8.54 3.90
N LEU A 13 -2.76 9.52 2.99
CA LEU A 13 -2.89 10.94 3.35
C LEU A 13 -4.26 11.53 3.09
N GLU A 14 -5.06 10.93 2.20
CA GLU A 14 -6.32 11.52 1.77
C GLU A 14 -7.45 10.51 1.64
N SER A 15 -8.62 10.98 2.03
CA SER A 15 -9.90 10.28 1.92
C SER A 15 -10.31 10.14 0.45
N CYS A 16 -10.47 8.90 0.03
CA CYS A 16 -10.88 8.46 -1.31
C CYS A 16 -12.41 8.45 -1.51
N LEU A 17 -13.11 9.46 -0.98
CA LEU A 17 -14.58 9.56 -1.04
C LEU A 17 -15.10 9.99 -2.41
N GLU A 18 -14.27 10.64 -3.24
CA GLU A 18 -14.63 10.96 -4.61
C GLU A 18 -14.54 9.74 -5.52
N ALA A 19 -15.46 9.64 -6.48
CA ALA A 19 -15.67 8.49 -7.36
C ALA A 19 -14.44 8.05 -8.20
N ALA A 20 -13.37 8.85 -8.20
CA ALA A 20 -12.16 8.62 -8.97
C ALA A 20 -11.02 7.90 -8.21
N CYS A 21 -11.19 7.55 -6.93
CA CYS A 21 -10.13 6.85 -6.23
C CYS A 21 -10.03 5.37 -6.64
N ASP A 22 -8.83 5.03 -7.14
CA ASP A 22 -8.46 3.67 -7.50
C ASP A 22 -7.56 3.06 -6.41
N GLY A 23 -8.18 2.33 -5.48
CA GLY A 23 -7.47 1.62 -4.42
C GLY A 23 -6.44 0.60 -4.95
N GLU A 24 -6.62 0.03 -6.15
CA GLU A 24 -5.60 -0.85 -6.72
C GLU A 24 -4.35 -0.08 -7.11
N LYS A 25 -4.54 1.10 -7.70
CA LYS A 25 -3.44 1.97 -8.09
C LYS A 25 -2.60 2.40 -6.88
N ILE A 26 -3.25 2.71 -5.76
CA ILE A 26 -2.54 3.10 -4.52
C ILE A 26 -1.59 2.00 -4.05
N ILE A 27 -2.06 0.74 -4.00
CA ILE A 27 -1.20 -0.35 -3.53
C ILE A 27 -0.12 -0.72 -4.55
N ASP A 28 -0.43 -0.61 -5.85
CA ASP A 28 0.57 -0.81 -6.91
C ASP A 28 1.69 0.22 -6.77
N GLU A 29 1.36 1.50 -6.55
CA GLU A 29 2.35 2.57 -6.34
C GLU A 29 3.22 2.32 -5.09
N ILE A 30 2.61 1.97 -3.95
CA ILE A 30 3.34 1.68 -2.70
C ILE A 30 4.33 0.51 -2.90
N VAL A 31 3.88 -0.59 -3.50
CA VAL A 31 4.74 -1.76 -3.72
C VAL A 31 5.87 -1.45 -4.70
N GLN A 32 5.60 -0.70 -5.78
CA GLN A 32 6.66 -0.29 -6.73
C GLN A 32 7.67 0.64 -6.09
N HIS A 33 7.23 1.59 -5.26
CA HIS A 33 8.12 2.46 -4.50
C HIS A 33 9.03 1.65 -3.57
N TYR A 34 8.44 0.74 -2.78
CA TYR A 34 9.17 -0.14 -1.87
C TYR A 34 10.23 -0.98 -2.59
N LEU A 35 9.88 -1.57 -3.74
CA LEU A 35 10.81 -2.35 -4.56
C LEU A 35 11.94 -1.50 -5.17
N THR A 36 11.69 -0.22 -5.44
CA THR A 36 12.69 0.69 -6.00
C THR A 36 13.68 1.09 -4.91
N GLU A 37 13.21 1.51 -3.74
CA GLU A 37 14.08 1.83 -2.60
C GLU A 37 14.88 0.61 -2.14
N GLY A 38 14.27 -0.58 -2.08
CA GLY A 38 14.95 -1.82 -1.69
C GLY A 38 15.96 -2.35 -2.72
N LYS A 39 15.95 -1.84 -3.96
CA LYS A 39 17.02 -2.11 -4.94
C LYS A 39 18.19 -1.15 -4.80
N GLU A 40 17.92 0.10 -4.43
CA GLU A 40 18.96 1.09 -4.15
C GLU A 40 19.68 0.79 -2.83
N ARG A 41 18.96 0.27 -1.84
CA ARG A 41 19.50 -0.22 -0.57
C ARG A 41 19.77 -1.71 -0.72
N SER A 42 21.01 -2.14 -0.92
CA SER A 42 21.41 -3.54 -1.23
C SER A 42 21.15 -4.56 -0.09
N GLU A 43 20.05 -4.44 0.63
CA GLU A 43 19.70 -5.28 1.76
C GLU A 43 18.77 -6.41 1.29
N ARG A 44 18.93 -7.58 1.91
CA ARG A 44 17.93 -8.66 1.90
C ARG A 44 16.66 -8.10 2.55
N THR A 45 15.90 -7.35 1.78
CA THR A 45 14.71 -6.65 2.25
C THR A 45 13.66 -7.68 2.59
N HIS A 46 13.42 -7.85 3.90
CA HIS A 46 12.23 -8.52 4.40
C HIS A 46 11.05 -7.84 3.72
N ARG A 47 10.25 -8.56 2.90
CA ARG A 47 9.18 -8.00 2.06
C ARG A 47 7.96 -7.56 2.87
N TRP A 48 8.18 -6.94 4.01
CA TRP A 48 7.18 -6.47 4.93
C TRP A 48 6.82 -5.01 4.61
N ILE A 49 5.53 -4.76 4.46
CA ILE A 49 4.93 -3.47 4.14
C ILE A 49 3.77 -3.25 5.11
N VAL A 50 3.80 -2.18 5.87
CA VAL A 50 2.68 -1.73 6.68
C VAL A 50 2.06 -0.51 6.01
N ILE A 51 0.75 -0.58 5.82
CA ILE A 51 -0.04 0.51 5.24
C ILE A 51 -1.03 0.99 6.29
N ASP A 52 -0.77 2.18 6.80
CA ASP A 52 -1.69 2.90 7.67
C ASP A 52 -2.79 3.57 6.85
N THR A 53 -4.00 3.08 7.05
CA THR A 53 -5.22 3.49 6.35
C THR A 53 -6.08 4.45 7.15
N HIS A 54 -5.58 5.01 8.26
CA HIS A 54 -6.35 5.90 9.15
C HIS A 54 -7.06 7.04 8.41
N TYR A 55 -6.40 7.64 7.42
CA TYR A 55 -6.95 8.75 6.63
C TYR A 55 -7.59 8.31 5.30
N LEU A 56 -7.66 7.01 5.03
CA LEU A 56 -8.15 6.47 3.76
C LEU A 56 -9.64 6.12 3.83
N SER A 57 -10.50 7.13 3.68
CA SER A 57 -11.93 6.88 3.48
C SER A 57 -12.21 6.44 2.05
N MET A 58 -12.06 5.15 1.74
CA MET A 58 -12.48 4.57 0.45
C MET A 58 -13.99 4.31 0.44
N ASN A 59 -14.65 4.48 -0.71
CA ASN A 59 -15.95 3.84 -0.92
C ASN A 59 -15.80 2.31 -0.88
N GLY A 60 -16.90 1.59 -0.60
CA GLY A 60 -16.85 0.13 -0.37
C GLY A 60 -16.28 -0.66 -1.54
N GLU A 61 -16.54 -0.23 -2.78
CA GLU A 61 -16.01 -0.89 -3.98
C GLU A 61 -14.49 -0.71 -4.10
N ALA A 62 -13.99 0.51 -3.91
CA ALA A 62 -12.57 0.82 -3.90
C ALA A 62 -11.84 0.08 -2.77
N HIS A 63 -12.45 -0.03 -1.59
CA HIS A 63 -11.89 -0.79 -0.47
C HIS A 63 -11.78 -2.29 -0.80
N LEU A 64 -12.80 -2.88 -1.42
CA LEU A 64 -12.74 -4.28 -1.86
C LEU A 64 -11.66 -4.51 -2.91
N ARG A 65 -11.49 -3.59 -3.86
CA ARG A 65 -10.41 -3.65 -4.86
C ARG A 65 -9.03 -3.56 -4.21
N PHE A 66 -8.82 -2.59 -3.33
CA PHE A 66 -7.58 -2.46 -2.53
C PHE A 66 -7.24 -3.76 -1.79
N ARG A 67 -8.20 -4.32 -1.05
CA ARG A 67 -8.02 -5.57 -0.28
C ARG A 67 -7.71 -6.78 -1.17
N ARG A 68 -8.40 -6.93 -2.32
CA ARG A 68 -8.10 -8.01 -3.29
C ARG A 68 -6.69 -7.89 -3.85
N LYS A 69 -6.27 -6.67 -4.17
CA LYS A 69 -4.95 -6.42 -4.72
C LYS A 69 -3.86 -6.65 -3.67
N MET A 70 -4.10 -6.27 -2.42
CA MET A 70 -3.24 -6.61 -1.28
C MET A 70 -3.05 -8.13 -1.14
N GLN A 71 -4.11 -8.92 -1.21
CA GLN A 71 -4.00 -10.39 -1.17
C GLN A 71 -3.19 -10.95 -2.33
N THR A 72 -3.30 -10.36 -3.53
CA THR A 72 -2.49 -10.76 -4.68
C THR A 72 -0.99 -10.58 -4.41
N TYR A 73 -0.60 -9.50 -3.74
CA TYR A 73 0.79 -9.30 -3.33
C TYR A 73 1.21 -10.22 -2.19
N ARG A 74 0.32 -10.51 -1.23
CA ARG A 74 0.61 -11.49 -0.17
C ARG A 74 0.94 -12.87 -0.73
N VAL A 75 0.19 -13.33 -1.74
CA VAL A 75 0.49 -14.60 -2.46
C VAL A 75 1.84 -14.56 -3.18
N ARG A 76 2.32 -13.39 -3.60
CA ARG A 76 3.64 -13.19 -4.21
C ARG A 76 4.79 -13.13 -3.19
N GLY A 77 4.49 -13.33 -1.90
CA GLY A 77 5.45 -13.37 -0.80
C GLY A 77 5.76 -12.01 -0.18
N PHE A 78 4.87 -11.02 -0.32
CA PHE A 78 4.92 -9.82 0.51
C PHE A 78 4.14 -10.07 1.80
N ASP A 79 4.62 -9.52 2.90
CA ASP A 79 3.88 -9.47 4.15
C ASP A 79 3.29 -8.06 4.25
N ILE A 80 2.00 -7.89 3.93
CA ILE A 80 1.38 -6.56 3.89
C ILE A 80 0.38 -6.45 5.02
N ASP A 81 0.61 -5.58 6.00
CA ASP A 81 -0.33 -5.31 7.09
C ASP A 81 -1.11 -4.01 6.86
N GLU A 82 -2.38 -4.02 7.27
CA GLU A 82 -3.26 -2.85 7.26
C GLU A 82 -3.51 -2.42 8.70
N THR A 83 -3.19 -1.18 9.02
CA THR A 83 -3.45 -0.57 10.33
C THR A 83 -4.42 0.61 10.19
N PHE A 84 -5.11 0.93 11.29
CA PHE A 84 -6.13 1.99 11.39
C PHE A 84 -5.80 2.96 12.52
#